data_AF-A0A9D9LWB0-F1
#
_entry.id   AF-A0A9D9LWB0-F1
#
_cell.length_a   1.000
_cell.length_b   1.000
_cell.length_c   1.000
_cell.angle_alpha   90.00
_cell.angle_beta   90.00
_cell.angle_gamma   90.00
#
_symmetry.space_group_name_H-M   'P 1'
#
loop_
_entity.id
_entity.type
_entity.pdbx_description
1 polymer ?
#
loop_
_entity_poly.entity_id
_entity_poly.type
_entity_poly.pdbx_seq_one_letter_code
_entity_poly.pdbx_strand_id
1 'polypeptide(L)'
;MPEAKFQIKRKCEVCGNTFIAKTLDSRYCCRHCTDIAYKKRKAAKAKEEQLNLIAQHIPGERDFISVKEAVAMYAISRDTIYRLIRKGRLPYINIGERLTRISREQLEKIVPLREEPIKDEHLLPRLYDMEPWH
;
A
#
# COMPACT_ATOMS: atom_id res chain seq x y z
N MET A 1 29.38 -6.33 -29.47
CA MET A 1 28.60 -5.49 -28.54
C MET A 1 29.60 -4.84 -27.61
N PRO A 2 29.69 -3.50 -27.53
CA PRO A 2 30.70 -2.85 -26.70
C PRO A 2 30.39 -3.09 -25.21
N GLU A 3 31.34 -3.67 -24.49
CA GLU A 3 31.25 -3.89 -23.03
C GLU A 3 31.55 -2.58 -22.31
N ALA A 4 30.52 -1.91 -21.81
CA ALA A 4 30.69 -0.81 -20.87
C ALA A 4 31.32 -1.37 -19.58
N LYS A 5 32.59 -1.02 -19.32
CA LYS A 5 33.41 -1.51 -18.20
C LYS A 5 33.03 -0.95 -16.82
N PHE A 6 31.78 -0.57 -16.60
CA PHE A 6 31.34 0.01 -15.33
C PHE A 6 30.55 -1.03 -14.53
N GLN A 7 31.16 -1.54 -13.45
CA GLN A 7 30.52 -2.46 -12.51
C GLN A 7 29.76 -1.66 -11.45
N ILE A 8 28.43 -1.66 -11.55
CA ILE A 8 27.57 -0.93 -10.60
C ILE A 8 27.17 -1.89 -9.47
N LYS A 9 27.61 -1.61 -8.24
CA LYS A 9 27.19 -2.36 -7.05
C LYS A 9 25.88 -1.79 -6.49
N ARG A 10 24.87 -2.63 -6.25
CA ARG A 10 23.57 -2.26 -5.67
C ARG A 10 23.13 -3.22 -4.58
N LYS A 11 22.27 -2.77 -3.68
CA LYS A 11 21.58 -3.63 -2.70
C LYS A 11 20.27 -4.15 -3.29
N CYS A 12 20.01 -5.44 -3.12
CA CYS A 12 18.76 -6.06 -3.54
C CYS A 12 17.59 -5.59 -2.65
N GLU A 13 16.50 -5.12 -3.25
CA GLU A 13 15.30 -4.66 -2.51
C GLU A 13 14.58 -5.78 -1.74
N VAL A 14 14.85 -7.05 -2.06
CA VAL A 14 14.20 -8.21 -1.41
C VAL A 14 15.03 -8.79 -0.27
N CYS A 15 16.30 -9.08 -0.51
CA CYS A 15 17.17 -9.75 0.46
C CYS A 15 18.24 -8.85 1.08
N GLY A 16 18.39 -7.60 0.61
CA GLY A 16 19.38 -6.65 1.14
C GLY A 16 20.82 -6.88 0.69
N ASN A 17 21.14 -8.04 0.08
CA ASN A 17 22.48 -8.38 -0.36
C ASN A 17 23.00 -7.43 -1.45
N THR A 18 24.29 -7.10 -1.39
CA THR A 18 24.98 -6.34 -2.43
C THR A 18 25.31 -7.22 -3.62
N PHE A 19 25.00 -6.76 -4.85
CA PHE A 19 25.26 -7.48 -6.09
C PHE A 19 25.76 -6.52 -7.18
N ILE A 20 26.37 -7.08 -8.23
CA ILE A 20 26.82 -6.32 -9.39
C ILE A 20 25.67 -6.30 -10.42
N ALA A 21 25.12 -5.12 -10.68
CA ALA A 21 24.04 -4.92 -11.62
C ALA A 21 24.55 -5.06 -13.06
N LYS A 22 23.89 -5.92 -13.84
CA LYS A 22 24.17 -6.14 -15.27
C LYS A 22 23.60 -5.03 -16.16
N THR A 23 22.49 -4.44 -15.73
CA THR A 23 21.79 -3.35 -16.40
C THR A 23 21.48 -2.24 -15.41
N LEU A 24 21.32 -1.04 -15.94
CA LEU A 24 20.99 0.16 -15.18
C LEU A 24 19.65 0.06 -14.43
N ASP A 25 18.75 -0.82 -14.86
CA ASP A 25 17.44 -1.04 -14.25
C ASP A 25 17.42 -2.25 -13.30
N SER A 26 18.54 -2.92 -13.09
CA SER A 26 18.59 -4.11 -12.24
C SER A 26 18.38 -3.73 -10.77
N ARG A 27 17.28 -4.22 -10.18
CA ARG A 27 16.87 -3.99 -8.78
C ARG A 27 17.11 -5.19 -7.85
N TYR A 28 17.33 -6.38 -8.42
CA TYR A 28 17.38 -7.64 -7.68
C TYR A 28 18.63 -8.44 -8.03
N CYS A 29 19.20 -9.13 -7.04
CA CYS A 29 20.44 -9.88 -7.21
C CYS A 29 20.31 -11.15 -8.05
N CYS A 30 19.12 -11.74 -8.12
CA CYS A 30 18.89 -13.02 -8.80
C CYS A 30 17.42 -13.20 -9.19
N ARG A 31 17.16 -14.20 -10.05
CA ARG A 31 15.81 -14.54 -10.52
C ARG A 31 14.84 -14.81 -9.36
N HIS A 32 15.31 -15.50 -8.32
CA HIS A 32 14.50 -15.79 -7.13
C HIS A 32 13.98 -14.51 -6.45
N CYS A 33 14.83 -13.51 -6.25
CA CYS A 33 14.40 -12.22 -5.67
C CYS A 33 13.43 -11.48 -6.60
N THR A 34 13.67 -11.51 -7.91
CA THR A 34 12.74 -10.95 -8.90
C THR A 34 11.35 -11.60 -8.82
N ASP A 35 11.29 -12.93 -8.68
CA ASP A 35 10.03 -13.67 -8.60
C ASP A 35 9.27 -13.39 -7.30
N ILE A 36 9.99 -13.24 -6.17
CA ILE A 36 9.39 -12.80 -4.90
C ILE A 36 8.78 -11.41 -5.04
N ALA A 37 9.53 -10.47 -5.61
CA ALA A 37 9.04 -9.10 -5.80
C ALA A 37 7.82 -9.06 -6.74
N TYR A 38 7.85 -9.84 -7.82
CA TYR A 38 6.72 -9.99 -8.74
C TYR A 38 5.48 -10.53 -8.03
N LYS A 39 5.61 -11.61 -7.25
CA LYS A 39 4.51 -12.18 -6.46
C LYS A 39 3.94 -11.16 -5.46
N LYS A 40 4.81 -10.40 -4.78
CA LYS A 40 4.40 -9.35 -3.83
C LYS A 40 3.60 -8.23 -4.51
N ARG A 41 4.06 -7.75 -5.67
CA ARG A 41 3.34 -6.74 -6.48
C ARG A 41 1.98 -7.25 -6.96
N LYS A 42 1.93 -8.49 -7.46
CA LYS A 42 0.68 -9.12 -7.92
C LYS A 42 -0.33 -9.28 -6.78
N ALA A 43 0.13 -9.69 -5.60
CA ALA A 43 -0.72 -9.82 -4.41
C ALA A 43 -1.25 -8.46 -3.92
N ALA A 44 -0.40 -7.42 -3.94
CA ALA A 44 -0.82 -6.05 -3.58
C ALA A 44 -1.91 -5.53 -4.54
N LYS A 45 -1.70 -5.67 -5.85
CA LYS A 45 -2.68 -5.27 -6.87
C LYS A 45 -4.01 -6.01 -6.73
N ALA A 46 -3.98 -7.32 -6.53
CA ALA A 46 -5.20 -8.10 -6.31
C ALA A 46 -5.95 -7.65 -5.05
N LYS A 47 -5.24 -7.33 -3.98
CA LYS A 47 -5.85 -6.81 -2.75
C LYS A 47 -6.52 -5.44 -2.97
N GLU A 48 -5.88 -4.57 -3.72
CA GLU A 48 -6.43 -3.26 -4.08
C GLU A 48 -7.68 -3.37 -4.96
N GLU A 49 -7.66 -4.25 -5.96
CA GLU A 49 -8.81 -4.52 -6.82
C GLU A 49 -10.01 -5.05 -6.02
N GLN A 50 -9.78 -5.95 -5.06
CA GLN A 50 -10.83 -6.43 -4.15
C GLN A 50 -11.43 -5.30 -3.29
N LEU A 51 -10.60 -4.37 -2.82
CA LEU A 51 -11.08 -3.21 -2.07
C LEU A 51 -11.93 -2.29 -2.96
N ASN A 52 -11.53 -2.07 -4.21
CA ASN A 52 -12.26 -1.25 -5.16
C ASN A 52 -13.63 -1.86 -5.53
N LEU A 53 -13.70 -3.18 -5.72
CA LEU A 53 -14.96 -3.88 -5.96
C LEU A 53 -15.93 -3.73 -4.79
N ILE A 54 -15.42 -3.89 -3.56
CA ILE A 54 -16.22 -3.67 -2.36
C ILE A 54 -16.72 -2.22 -2.31
N ALA A 55 -15.87 -1.24 -2.62
CA ALA A 55 -16.27 0.16 -2.63
C ALA A 55 -17.42 0.46 -3.61
N GLN A 56 -17.39 -0.14 -4.81
CA GLN A 56 -18.43 0.06 -5.83
C GLN A 56 -19.81 -0.50 -5.45
N HIS A 57 -19.85 -1.56 -4.65
CA HIS A 57 -21.09 -2.24 -4.27
C HIS A 57 -21.75 -1.69 -2.99
N ILE A 58 -21.19 -0.63 -2.37
CA ILE A 58 -21.76 -0.05 -1.15
C ILE A 58 -22.87 0.93 -1.56
N PRO A 59 -24.14 0.68 -1.19
CA PRO A 59 -25.20 1.65 -1.44
C PRO A 59 -24.93 2.94 -0.64
N GLY A 60 -25.13 4.07 -1.32
CA GLY A 60 -24.86 5.41 -0.79
C GLY A 60 -25.69 5.77 0.46
N GLU A 61 -26.81 5.10 0.69
CA GLU A 61 -27.80 5.48 1.71
C GLU A 61 -27.63 4.80 3.08
N ARG A 62 -26.62 3.95 3.28
CA ARG A 62 -26.44 3.29 4.59
C ARG A 62 -25.72 4.21 5.57
N ASP A 63 -26.43 4.66 6.61
CA ASP A 63 -25.90 5.44 7.74
C ASP A 63 -24.80 4.71 8.51
N PHE A 64 -24.90 3.38 8.59
CA PHE A 64 -23.95 2.52 9.29
C PHE A 64 -23.22 1.60 8.33
N ILE A 65 -21.89 1.71 8.32
CA ILE A 65 -20.98 0.95 7.47
C ILE A 65 -20.14 -0.02 8.30
N SER A 66 -19.73 -1.14 7.72
CA SER A 66 -18.79 -2.05 8.36
C SER A 66 -17.36 -1.50 8.34
N VAL A 67 -16.51 -2.02 9.22
CA VAL A 67 -15.08 -1.66 9.25
C VAL A 67 -14.39 -1.93 7.90
N LYS A 68 -14.77 -3.02 7.20
CA LYS A 68 -14.19 -3.36 5.89
C LYS A 68 -14.58 -2.34 4.82
N GLU A 69 -15.85 -1.96 4.78
CA GLU A 69 -16.37 -0.94 3.88
C GLU A 69 -15.73 0.43 4.17
N ALA A 70 -15.58 0.79 5.44
CA ALA A 70 -14.90 2.02 5.85
C ALA A 70 -13.44 2.08 5.39
N VAL A 71 -12.72 0.96 5.45
CA VAL A 71 -11.34 0.86 4.94
C VAL A 71 -11.31 1.06 3.42
N ALA A 72 -12.27 0.49 2.69
CA ALA A 72 -12.36 0.62 1.25
C ALA A 72 -12.72 2.05 0.80
N MET A 73 -13.65 2.71 1.47
CA MET A 73 -14.13 4.05 1.10
C MET A 73 -13.18 5.17 1.53
N TYR A 74 -12.71 5.15 2.78
CA TYR A 74 -11.95 6.27 3.35
C TYR A 74 -10.44 6.04 3.37
N ALA A 75 -9.96 4.88 2.87
CA ALA A 75 -8.56 4.47 2.91
C ALA A 75 -7.91 4.52 4.30
N ILE A 76 -8.70 4.35 5.35
CA ILE A 76 -8.23 4.31 6.74
C ILE A 76 -7.81 2.88 7.10
N SER A 77 -6.72 2.72 7.84
CA SER A 77 -6.35 1.40 8.36
C SER A 77 -7.37 0.87 9.38
N ARG A 78 -7.61 -0.45 9.39
CA ARG A 78 -8.47 -1.09 10.42
C ARG A 78 -8.03 -0.73 11.84
N ASP A 79 -6.73 -0.65 12.07
CA ASP A 79 -6.16 -0.34 13.38
C ASP A 79 -6.44 1.10 13.80
N THR A 80 -6.42 2.04 12.85
CA THR A 80 -6.81 3.43 13.10
C THR A 80 -8.28 3.51 13.50
N ILE A 81 -9.16 2.77 12.82
CA ILE A 81 -10.58 2.71 13.17
C ILE A 81 -10.78 2.18 14.59
N TYR A 82 -10.18 1.03 14.93
CA TYR A 82 -10.28 0.48 16.28
C TYR A 82 -9.65 1.39 17.34
N ARG A 83 -8.59 2.13 16.99
CA ARG A 83 -7.99 3.13 17.88
C ARG A 83 -8.94 4.30 18.14
N LEU A 84 -9.67 4.77 17.13
CA LEU A 84 -10.68 5.83 17.28
C LEU A 84 -11.85 5.38 18.15
N ILE A 85 -12.28 4.12 17.98
CA ILE A 85 -13.30 3.49 18.83
C ILE A 85 -12.83 3.43 20.30
N ARG A 86 -11.61 2.95 20.56
CA ARG A 86 -11.05 2.88 21.93
C ARG A 86 -10.88 4.25 22.58
N LYS A 87 -10.64 5.30 21.79
CA LYS A 87 -10.57 6.69 22.24
C LYS A 87 -11.94 7.34 22.45
N GLY A 88 -13.04 6.64 22.15
CA GLY A 88 -14.41 7.17 22.25
C GLY A 88 -14.74 8.27 21.22
N ARG A 89 -13.93 8.43 20.17
CA ARG A 89 -14.13 9.48 19.16
C ARG A 89 -15.09 9.08 18.05
N LEU A 90 -15.36 7.80 17.90
CA LEU A 90 -16.17 7.25 16.82
C LEU A 90 -17.27 6.35 17.39
N PRO A 91 -18.55 6.68 17.18
CA PRO A 91 -19.64 5.83 17.64
C PRO A 91 -19.69 4.55 16.81
N TYR A 92 -19.91 3.44 17.49
CA TYR A 92 -19.99 2.12 16.89
C TYR A 92 -21.13 1.31 17.50
N ILE A 93 -21.70 0.42 16.69
CA ILE A 93 -22.68 -0.58 17.11
C ILE A 93 -22.03 -1.95 16.92
N ASN A 94 -22.07 -2.77 17.96
CA ASN A 94 -21.56 -4.14 17.87
C ASN A 94 -22.72 -5.12 17.76
N ILE A 95 -22.86 -5.76 16.59
CA ILE A 95 -23.96 -6.70 16.30
C ILE A 95 -23.54 -8.15 16.63
N GLY A 96 -22.24 -8.40 16.79
CA GLY A 96 -21.67 -9.71 17.14
C GLY A 96 -20.14 -9.66 17.13
N GLU A 97 -19.45 -10.75 17.47
CA GLU A 97 -18.00 -10.73 17.74
C GLU A 97 -17.12 -10.04 16.67
N ARG A 98 -17.51 -10.12 15.39
CA ARG A 98 -16.76 -9.54 14.26
C ARG A 98 -17.61 -8.62 13.39
N LEU A 99 -18.76 -8.18 13.89
CA LEU A 99 -19.74 -7.38 13.16
C LEU A 99 -19.90 -5.98 13.78
N THR A 100 -18.80 -5.25 13.80
CA THR A 100 -18.80 -3.83 14.18
C THR A 100 -19.33 -2.97 13.03
N ARG A 101 -20.28 -2.10 13.33
CA ARG A 101 -20.84 -1.08 12.45
C ARG A 101 -20.47 0.30 12.97
N ILE A 102 -20.20 1.23 12.05
CA ILE A 102 -19.67 2.56 12.33
C ILE A 102 -20.56 3.58 11.62
N SER A 103 -20.86 4.69 12.28
CA SER A 103 -21.59 5.80 11.66
C SER A 103 -20.74 6.47 10.58
N ARG A 104 -21.30 6.58 9.36
CA ARG A 104 -20.63 7.18 8.21
C ARG A 104 -20.36 8.67 8.42
N GLU A 105 -21.37 9.42 8.85
CA GLU A 105 -21.28 10.88 9.06
C GLU A 105 -20.16 11.27 10.04
N GLN A 106 -20.02 10.49 11.12
CA GLN A 106 -19.02 10.76 12.13
C GLN A 106 -17.62 10.41 11.63
N LEU A 107 -17.49 9.36 10.83
CA LEU A 107 -16.22 8.99 10.23
C LEU A 107 -15.76 10.06 9.22
N GLU A 108 -16.68 10.61 8.44
CA GLU A 108 -16.43 11.68 7.45
C GLU A 108 -16.03 13.01 8.11
N LYS A 109 -16.56 13.32 9.30
CA LYS A 109 -16.11 14.49 10.09
C LYS A 109 -14.68 14.37 10.62
N ILE A 110 -14.23 13.14 10.89
CA ILE A 110 -12.95 12.88 11.57
C ILE A 110 -11.82 12.71 10.55
N VAL A 111 -12.11 12.15 9.38
CA VAL A 111 -11.12 11.83 8.36
C VAL A 111 -11.42 12.59 7.09
N PRO A 112 -10.48 13.40 6.58
CA PRO A 112 -10.67 14.07 5.29
C PRO A 112 -10.89 13.03 4.19
N LEU A 113 -11.88 13.27 3.33
CA LEU A 113 -12.11 12.43 2.16
C LEU A 113 -10.84 12.43 1.31
N ARG A 114 -10.42 11.24 0.87
CA ARG A 114 -9.21 11.12 0.05
C ARG A 114 -9.50 11.68 -1.34
N GLU A 115 -9.05 12.90 -1.60
CA GLU A 115 -9.20 13.56 -2.91
C GLU A 115 -8.37 12.88 -4.01
N GLU A 116 -7.21 12.31 -3.66
CA GLU A 116 -6.35 11.61 -4.63
C GLU A 116 -5.91 10.21 -4.15
N PRO A 117 -5.83 9.22 -5.05
CA PRO A 117 -5.16 7.96 -4.72
C PRO A 117 -3.70 8.23 -4.33
N ILE A 118 -3.15 7.45 -3.39
CA ILE A 118 -1.71 7.32 -3.16
C ILE A 118 -1.12 6.98 -4.52
N LYS A 119 -0.56 7.99 -5.17
CA LYS A 119 0.34 7.79 -6.28
C LYS A 119 1.47 6.99 -5.65
N ASP A 120 1.58 5.72 -6.03
CA ASP A 120 2.86 5.03 -5.99
C ASP A 120 3.72 5.83 -6.98
N GLU A 121 4.20 6.99 -6.55
CA GLU A 121 5.37 7.61 -7.13
C GLU A 121 6.44 6.57 -6.87
N HIS A 122 6.57 5.64 -7.83
CA HIS A 122 7.88 5.21 -8.25
C HIS A 122 8.67 6.51 -8.32
N LEU A 123 9.41 6.80 -7.23
CA LEU A 123 10.45 7.80 -7.20
C LEU A 123 11.11 7.66 -8.57
N LEU A 124 10.98 8.69 -9.41
CA LEU A 124 11.69 8.73 -10.68
C LEU A 124 13.08 8.19 -10.37
N PRO A 125 13.59 7.19 -11.13
CA PRO A 125 14.89 6.61 -10.85
C PRO A 125 15.82 7.77 -10.52
N ARG A 126 16.39 7.81 -9.31
CA ARG A 126 17.25 8.93 -8.91
C ARG A 126 18.18 9.19 -10.08
N LEU A 127 18.16 10.40 -10.62
CA LEU A 127 19.19 10.84 -11.55
C LEU A 127 20.51 10.48 -10.90
N TYR A 128 21.30 9.65 -11.58
CA TYR A 128 22.42 8.90 -11.03
C TYR A 128 23.22 9.68 -9.99
N ASP A 129 23.10 9.30 -8.71
CA ASP A 129 24.06 9.67 -7.69
C ASP A 129 25.34 8.86 -7.99
N MET A 130 26.23 9.42 -8.81
CA MET A 130 27.54 8.86 -9.18
C MET A 130 28.57 8.95 -8.05
N GLU A 131 28.15 9.34 -6.84
CA GLU A 131 29.05 9.48 -5.70
C GLU A 131 29.52 8.10 -5.22
N PRO A 132 30.83 7.84 -5.20
CA PRO A 132 31.38 6.64 -4.59
C PRO A 132 31.05 6.64 -3.09
N TRP A 133 30.41 5.58 -2.62
CA TRP A 133 30.15 5.36 -1.19
C TRP A 133 31.50 5.18 -0.48
N HIS A 134 31.88 6.15 0.35
CA HIS A 134 33.04 6.08 1.24
C HIS A 134 32.89 4.98 2.30
#